data_AF-A0A944HJ33-F1
#
_entry.id   AF-A0A944HJ33-F1
#
_cell.length_a   1.000
_cell.length_b   1.000
_cell.length_c   1.000
_cell.angle_alpha   90.00
_cell.angle_beta   90.00
_cell.angle_gamma   90.00
#
_symmetry.space_group_name_H-M   'P 1'
#
loop_
_entity.id
_entity.type
_entity.pdbx_description
1 polymer ?
#
loop_
_entity_poly.entity_id
_entity_poly.type
_entity_poly.pdbx_seq_one_letter_code
_entity_poly.pdbx_strand_id
1 'polypeptide(L)'
;MSYTNAGPGWVLVEQGAPTYQVEVTLPAGTRPVHVPAPCDPTEKAGRYRCAHGGWVTAGFKADLTFTLKVDKLVPGARGTVALTGEPRPFDKNAANDTAEIVVEAADGTSGGGSATGGSATGGSGANGGNGGS
;
A
#
# COMPACT_ATOMS: atom_id res chain seq x y z
N MET A 1 1.95 -0.80 0.50
CA MET A 1 1.06 -0.71 -0.69
C MET A 1 -0.26 -1.36 -0.30
N SER A 2 -1.39 -0.76 -0.67
CA SER A 2 -2.73 -1.30 -0.39
C SER A 2 -3.65 -1.20 -1.61
N TYR A 3 -4.46 -2.22 -1.84
CA TYR A 3 -5.54 -2.25 -2.82
C TYR A 3 -6.86 -1.90 -2.11
N THR A 4 -7.74 -1.11 -2.74
CA THR A 4 -9.07 -0.77 -2.20
C THR A 4 -10.13 -0.86 -3.29
N ASN A 5 -11.23 -1.59 -3.06
CA ASN A 5 -12.42 -1.52 -3.92
C ASN A 5 -13.24 -0.26 -3.58
N ALA A 6 -13.18 0.77 -4.42
CA ALA A 6 -13.88 2.05 -4.20
C ALA A 6 -15.37 2.06 -4.61
N GLY A 7 -15.95 0.92 -5.06
CA GLY A 7 -17.39 0.73 -5.28
C GLY A 7 -17.92 1.14 -6.67
N PRO A 8 -19.25 0.97 -6.92
CA PRO A 8 -20.26 0.29 -6.10
C PRO A 8 -20.34 -1.23 -6.36
N GLY A 9 -19.60 -1.75 -7.35
CA GLY A 9 -19.66 -3.15 -7.76
C GLY A 9 -19.03 -4.13 -6.76
N TRP A 10 -19.58 -5.34 -6.71
CA TRP A 10 -19.05 -6.47 -5.94
C TRP A 10 -18.57 -7.55 -6.89
N VAL A 11 -17.49 -8.24 -6.53
CA VAL A 11 -17.00 -9.39 -7.28
C VAL A 11 -17.22 -10.66 -6.48
N LEU A 12 -17.99 -11.58 -7.07
CA LEU A 12 -18.16 -12.96 -6.62
C LEU A 12 -17.55 -13.87 -7.70
N VAL A 13 -16.61 -14.73 -7.31
CA VAL A 13 -16.05 -15.76 -8.19
C VAL A 13 -16.42 -17.14 -7.68
N GLU A 14 -16.38 -18.13 -8.58
CA GLU A 14 -16.50 -19.55 -8.22
C GLU A 14 -15.52 -19.92 -7.10
N GLN A 15 -15.95 -20.81 -6.21
CA GLN A 15 -15.09 -21.31 -5.14
C GLN A 15 -13.81 -21.91 -5.74
N GLY A 16 -12.67 -21.33 -5.36
CA GLY A 16 -11.34 -21.78 -5.77
C GLY A 16 -10.67 -20.94 -6.86
N ALA A 17 -11.39 -20.03 -7.52
CA ALA A 17 -10.78 -19.07 -8.44
C ALA A 17 -10.29 -17.82 -7.69
N PRO A 18 -9.15 -17.21 -8.08
CA PRO A 18 -8.77 -15.91 -7.56
C PRO A 18 -9.79 -14.86 -8.02
N THR A 19 -10.33 -14.11 -7.08
CA THR A 19 -11.32 -13.04 -7.31
C THR A 19 -10.73 -11.87 -8.06
N TYR A 20 -9.45 -11.60 -7.81
CA TYR A 20 -8.69 -10.61 -8.54
C TYR A 20 -7.20 -10.96 -8.47
N GLN A 21 -6.47 -10.49 -9.46
CA GLN A 21 -5.01 -10.57 -9.50
C GLN A 21 -4.44 -9.16 -9.54
N VAL A 22 -3.34 -8.98 -8.83
CA VAL A 22 -2.59 -7.73 -8.80
C VAL A 22 -1.19 -8.04 -9.31
N GLU A 23 -0.72 -7.26 -10.27
CA GLU A 23 0.66 -7.30 -10.72
C GLU A 23 1.44 -6.14 -10.10
N VAL A 24 2.54 -6.47 -9.44
CA VAL A 24 3.44 -5.50 -8.82
C VAL A 24 4.75 -5.51 -9.60
N THR A 25 5.18 -4.35 -10.08
CA THR A 25 6.51 -4.16 -10.66
C THR A 25 7.32 -3.27 -9.72
N LEU A 26 8.45 -3.76 -9.22
CA LEU A 26 9.30 -3.02 -8.30
C LEU A 26 10.10 -1.93 -9.03
N PRO A 27 10.35 -0.78 -8.39
CA PRO A 27 11.21 0.26 -8.95
C PRO A 27 12.64 -0.26 -9.20
N ALA A 28 13.27 0.20 -10.27
CA ALA A 28 14.66 -0.11 -10.56
C ALA A 28 15.60 0.31 -9.41
N GLY A 29 16.66 -0.47 -9.17
CA GLY A 29 17.59 -0.23 -8.06
C GLY A 29 17.11 -0.74 -6.69
N THR A 30 15.94 -1.39 -6.65
CA THR A 30 15.43 -2.07 -5.45
C THR A 30 15.43 -3.59 -5.62
N ARG A 31 15.47 -4.30 -4.49
CA ARG A 31 15.20 -5.73 -4.43
C ARG A 31 14.35 -6.07 -3.21
N PRO A 32 13.50 -7.10 -3.27
CA PRO A 32 12.72 -7.50 -2.10
C PRO A 32 13.59 -8.22 -1.08
N VAL A 33 13.34 -7.90 0.19
CA VAL A 33 13.80 -8.63 1.38
C VAL A 33 12.66 -9.50 1.90
N HIS A 34 11.42 -9.04 1.73
CA HIS A 34 10.21 -9.79 2.03
C HIS A 34 9.21 -9.60 0.89
N VAL A 35 8.70 -10.72 0.40
CA VAL A 35 7.58 -10.79 -0.54
C VAL A 35 6.39 -11.38 0.23
N PRO A 36 5.22 -10.73 0.21
CA PRO A 36 4.06 -11.24 0.93
C PRO A 36 3.59 -12.56 0.33
N ALA A 37 3.08 -13.46 1.19
CA ALA A 37 2.70 -14.84 0.84
C ALA A 37 1.81 -15.02 -0.40
N PRO A 38 0.80 -14.16 -0.71
CA PRO A 38 -0.04 -14.36 -1.89
C PRO A 38 0.64 -13.98 -3.22
N CYS A 39 1.91 -13.57 -3.22
CA CYS A 39 2.62 -13.05 -4.38
C CYS A 39 3.76 -13.96 -4.83
N ASP A 40 3.69 -14.38 -6.09
CA ASP A 40 4.74 -15.18 -6.74
C ASP A 40 5.55 -14.34 -7.73
N PRO A 41 6.87 -14.58 -7.87
CA PRO A 41 7.65 -13.95 -8.93
C PRO A 41 7.17 -14.40 -10.31
N THR A 42 7.28 -13.52 -11.29
CA THR A 42 7.06 -13.83 -12.70
C THR A 42 8.38 -14.07 -13.43
N GLU A 43 8.32 -14.46 -14.70
CA GLU A 43 9.50 -14.59 -15.57
C GLU A 43 10.27 -13.26 -15.74
N LYS A 44 9.62 -12.12 -15.50
CA LYS A 44 10.25 -10.80 -15.54
C LYS A 44 10.80 -10.46 -14.16
N ALA A 45 12.11 -10.23 -14.08
CA ALA A 45 12.77 -9.83 -12.84
C ALA A 45 12.12 -8.57 -12.24
N GLY A 46 11.90 -8.59 -10.92
CA GLY A 46 11.26 -7.48 -10.20
C GLY A 46 9.75 -7.38 -10.41
N ARG A 47 9.11 -8.32 -11.12
CA ARG A 47 7.66 -8.38 -11.29
C ARG A 47 7.07 -9.58 -10.55
N TYR A 48 5.99 -9.31 -9.82
CA TYR A 48 5.27 -10.27 -8.98
C TYR A 48 3.79 -10.29 -9.33
N ARG A 49 3.19 -11.46 -9.27
CA ARG A 49 1.75 -11.66 -9.44
C ARG A 49 1.16 -12.11 -8.12
N CYS A 50 0.23 -11.32 -7.59
CA CYS A 50 -0.44 -11.53 -6.33
C CYS A 50 -1.87 -11.99 -6.57
N ALA A 51 -2.20 -13.21 -6.15
CA ALA A 51 -3.53 -13.78 -6.31
C ALA A 51 -4.30 -13.71 -4.98
N HIS A 52 -5.52 -13.18 -5.02
CA HIS A 52 -6.41 -13.15 -3.88
C HIS A 52 -7.72 -13.85 -4.21
N GLY A 53 -8.16 -14.73 -3.33
CA GLY A 53 -9.50 -15.31 -3.35
C GLY A 53 -10.41 -14.64 -2.31
N GLY A 54 -11.72 -14.84 -2.45
CA GLY A 54 -12.73 -14.35 -1.49
C GLY A 54 -13.50 -13.11 -1.97
N TRP A 55 -14.36 -12.58 -1.11
CA TRP A 55 -15.32 -11.54 -1.50
C TRP A 55 -14.66 -10.15 -1.52
N VAL A 56 -14.80 -9.43 -2.64
CA VAL A 56 -14.36 -8.03 -2.75
C VAL A 56 -15.57 -7.13 -2.73
N THR A 57 -15.99 -6.75 -1.53
CA THR A 57 -17.09 -5.81 -1.30
C THR A 57 -16.62 -4.37 -1.46
N ALA A 58 -17.56 -3.44 -1.57
CA ALA A 58 -17.23 -2.01 -1.55
C ALA A 58 -16.51 -1.65 -0.24
N GLY A 59 -15.41 -0.91 -0.34
CA GLY A 59 -14.54 -0.55 0.78
C GLY A 59 -13.56 -1.65 1.22
N PHE A 60 -13.60 -2.84 0.61
CA PHE A 60 -12.61 -3.88 0.88
C PHE A 60 -11.19 -3.36 0.65
N LYS A 61 -10.29 -3.66 1.58
CA LYS A 61 -8.88 -3.34 1.50
C LYS A 61 -8.03 -4.59 1.64
N ALA A 62 -7.02 -4.73 0.78
CA ALA A 62 -5.99 -5.74 0.91
C ALA A 62 -4.62 -5.08 0.96
N ASP A 63 -3.89 -5.33 2.05
CA ASP A 63 -2.53 -4.83 2.21
C ASP A 63 -1.53 -5.83 1.64
N LEU A 64 -0.67 -5.34 0.75
CA LEU A 64 0.44 -6.08 0.16
C LEU A 64 1.75 -5.45 0.64
N THR A 65 2.30 -6.01 1.71
CA THR A 65 3.49 -5.47 2.37
C THR A 65 4.76 -6.11 1.82
N PHE A 66 5.35 -5.44 0.83
CA PHE A 66 6.71 -5.69 0.38
C PHE A 66 7.70 -4.94 1.27
N THR A 67 8.74 -5.63 1.71
CA THR A 67 9.91 -4.96 2.30
C THR A 67 11.00 -4.94 1.25
N LEU A 68 11.45 -3.74 0.87
CA LEU A 68 12.44 -3.55 -0.18
C LEU A 68 13.76 -3.05 0.43
N LYS A 69 14.87 -3.55 -0.11
CA LYS A 69 16.18 -2.93 0.04
C LYS A 69 16.44 -2.08 -1.20
N VAL A 70 16.84 -0.83 -0.98
CA VAL A 70 17.38 0.03 -2.04
C VAL A 70 18.87 -0.29 -2.17
N ASP A 71 19.25 -0.98 -3.24
CA ASP A 71 20.66 -1.26 -3.51
C ASP A 71 21.32 -0.09 -4.25
N LYS A 72 20.57 0.62 -5.09
CA LYS A 72 21.02 1.81 -5.81
C LYS A 72 19.87 2.80 -5.96
N LEU A 73 20.13 4.06 -5.65
CA LEU A 73 19.20 5.13 -6.00
C LEU A 73 19.26 5.36 -7.52
N VAL A 74 18.13 5.16 -8.20
CA VAL A 74 17.98 5.43 -9.63
C VAL A 74 17.01 6.62 -9.77
N PRO A 75 17.48 7.79 -10.22
CA PRO A 75 16.62 8.96 -10.37
C PRO A 75 15.39 8.66 -11.22
N GLY A 76 14.21 9.01 -10.71
CA GLY A 76 12.94 8.77 -11.39
C GLY A 76 12.51 7.30 -11.46
N ALA A 77 13.09 6.40 -10.65
CA ALA A 77 12.66 5.01 -10.60
C ALA A 77 11.21 4.90 -10.10
N ARG A 78 10.36 4.33 -10.97
CA ARG A 78 8.96 4.05 -10.69
C ARG A 78 8.72 2.55 -10.78
N GLY A 79 8.00 2.04 -9.81
CA GLY A 79 7.32 0.76 -9.86
C GLY A 79 5.83 1.00 -10.09
N THR A 80 5.08 -0.08 -10.26
CA THR A 80 3.64 0.00 -10.48
C THR A 80 2.94 -1.10 -9.70
N VAL A 81 1.69 -0.85 -9.38
CA VAL A 81 0.74 -1.89 -8.98
C VAL A 81 -0.50 -1.75 -9.81
N ALA A 82 -0.89 -2.82 -10.50
CA ALA A 82 -2.05 -2.82 -11.39
C ALA A 82 -2.90 -4.06 -11.14
N LEU A 83 -4.22 -3.90 -11.16
CA LEU A 83 -5.10 -5.05 -11.30
C LEU A 83 -4.91 -5.68 -12.68
N THR A 84 -4.82 -7.01 -12.72
CA THR A 84 -4.69 -7.80 -13.95
C THR A 84 -5.77 -8.87 -14.04
N GLY A 85 -5.87 -9.52 -15.19
CA GLY A 85 -6.83 -10.59 -15.45
C GLY A 85 -7.94 -10.18 -16.42
N GLU A 86 -9.11 -10.78 -16.24
CA GLU A 86 -10.25 -10.67 -17.15
C GLU A 86 -10.79 -9.23 -17.30
N PRO A 87 -11.34 -8.87 -18.48
CA PRO A 87 -12.02 -7.61 -18.68
C PRO A 87 -13.14 -7.40 -17.65
N ARG A 88 -13.20 -6.19 -17.08
CA ARG A 88 -14.24 -5.77 -16.13
C ARG A 88 -15.17 -4.74 -16.80
N PRO A 89 -16.10 -5.13 -17.68
CA PRO A 89 -16.96 -4.19 -18.41
C PRO A 89 -17.92 -3.38 -17.51
N PHE A 90 -18.09 -3.83 -16.26
CA PHE A 90 -18.82 -3.15 -15.20
C PHE A 90 -18.00 -2.05 -14.51
N ASP A 91 -16.67 -2.10 -14.57
CA ASP A 91 -15.82 -1.01 -14.11
C ASP A 91 -15.81 0.11 -15.15
N LYS A 92 -16.31 1.28 -14.75
CA LYS A 92 -16.41 2.46 -15.61
C LYS A 92 -15.18 3.36 -15.51
N ASN A 93 -14.25 3.08 -14.60
CA ASN A 93 -13.08 3.90 -14.36
C ASN A 93 -11.81 3.06 -14.21
N ALA A 94 -11.40 2.37 -15.28
CA ALA A 94 -10.16 1.57 -15.28
C ALA A 94 -8.88 2.35 -14.94
N ALA A 95 -8.91 3.69 -14.90
CA ALA A 95 -7.75 4.48 -14.50
C ALA A 95 -7.40 4.31 -13.00
N ASN A 96 -8.35 3.90 -12.16
CA ASN A 96 -8.10 3.65 -10.74
C ASN A 96 -7.59 2.22 -10.44
N ASP A 97 -7.50 1.37 -11.46
CA ASP A 97 -6.99 0.00 -11.34
C ASP A 97 -5.46 -0.05 -11.24
N THR A 98 -4.78 1.09 -11.39
CA THR A 98 -3.32 1.19 -11.35
C THR A 98 -2.86 2.31 -10.42
N ALA A 99 -1.78 2.05 -9.67
CA ALA A 99 -1.08 3.02 -8.85
C ALA A 99 0.44 2.92 -9.05
N GLU A 100 1.16 4.02 -8.86
CA GLU A 100 2.62 4.04 -8.95
C GLU A 100 3.28 3.80 -7.58
N ILE A 101 4.42 3.12 -7.59
CA ILE A 101 5.34 3.03 -6.45
C ILE A 101 6.52 3.95 -6.75
N VAL A 102 6.68 5.00 -5.96
CA VAL A 102 7.80 5.93 -6.12
C VAL A 102 8.78 5.71 -4.98
N VAL A 103 10.07 5.57 -5.30
CA VAL A 103 11.17 5.53 -4.34
C VAL A 103 12.07 6.73 -4.60
N GLU A 104 12.05 7.68 -3.68
CA GLU A 104 12.84 8.90 -3.73
C GLU A 104 13.90 8.88 -2.63
N ALA A 105 15.02 9.54 -2.85
CA ALA A 105 15.94 9.82 -1.75
C ALA A 105 15.31 10.90 -0.87
N ALA A 106 15.38 10.70 0.44
CA ALA A 106 15.21 11.82 1.35
C ALA A 106 16.36 12.79 1.10
N ASP A 107 16.05 14.02 0.68
CA ASP A 107 17.00 15.12 0.78
C ASP A 107 17.41 15.19 2.24
N GLY A 108 18.71 15.00 2.51
CA GLY A 108 19.23 14.80 3.86
C GLY A 108 18.87 15.94 4.81
N THR A 109 17.75 15.80 5.52
CA THR A 109 17.49 16.44 6.80
C THR A 109 16.91 15.37 7.70
N SER A 110 17.71 14.98 8.69
CA SER A 110 17.28 14.18 9.84
C SER A 110 16.20 14.95 10.61
N GLY A 111 14.94 14.80 10.18
CA GLY A 111 13.75 15.26 10.89
C GLY A 111 13.18 14.12 11.73
N GLY A 112 13.25 14.27 13.05
CA GLY A 112 12.85 13.26 14.01
C GLY A 112 11.43 12.73 13.78
N GLY A 113 11.28 11.42 13.93
CA GLY A 113 9.98 10.74 13.85
C GLY A 113 8.98 11.35 14.81
N SER A 114 7.87 11.85 14.26
CA SER A 114 6.68 12.14 15.05
C SER A 114 5.83 10.87 15.09
N ALA A 115 5.94 10.13 16.19
CA ALA A 115 4.97 9.11 16.56
C ALA A 115 3.66 9.81 16.93
N THR A 116 2.68 9.83 16.03
CA THR A 116 1.31 10.22 16.36
C THR A 116 0.63 9.06 17.10
N GLY A 117 0.83 9.04 18.42
CA GLY A 117 0.12 8.17 19.34
C GLY A 117 -0.40 8.99 20.52
N GLY A 118 -1.73 8.98 20.71
CA GLY A 118 -2.37 9.30 21.98
C GLY A 118 -3.04 10.69 22.05
N SER A 119 -4.34 10.72 21.76
CA SER A 119 -5.24 11.78 22.24
C SER A 119 -5.19 11.85 23.76
N ALA A 120 -4.60 12.91 24.31
CA ALA A 120 -4.85 13.36 25.67
C ALA A 120 -5.87 14.49 25.61
N THR A 121 -7.13 14.17 25.94
CA THR A 121 -8.18 15.14 26.26
C THR A 121 -7.72 16.05 27.39
N GLY A 122 -7.67 17.35 27.11
CA GLY A 122 -7.37 18.39 28.08
C GLY A 122 -8.44 18.51 29.16
N GLY A 123 -7.98 18.73 30.39
CA GLY A 123 -8.79 19.14 31.53
C GLY A 123 -8.16 20.37 32.17
N SER A 124 -8.94 21.43 32.25
CA SER A 124 -8.60 22.82 32.56
C SER A 124 -8.02 23.06 33.96
N GLY A 125 -7.19 24.10 34.06
CA GLY A 125 -6.60 24.57 35.30
C GLY A 125 -7.58 25.20 36.30
N ALA A 126 -7.10 25.30 37.54
CA ALA A 126 -7.64 26.19 38.56
C ALA A 126 -6.50 26.73 39.43
N ASN A 127 -6.57 28.04 39.67
CA ASN A 127 -5.72 28.88 40.51
C ASN A 127 -5.58 28.37 41.97
N GLY A 128 -4.48 28.77 42.61
CA GLY A 128 -4.39 28.87 44.08
C GLY A 128 -2.97 29.18 44.54
N GLY A 129 -2.69 30.44 44.90
CA GLY A 129 -1.36 30.92 45.28
C GLY A 129 -1.04 30.95 46.79
N ASN A 130 0.09 31.63 47.05
CA ASN A 130 0.59 32.26 48.29
C ASN A 130 1.68 31.59 49.15
N GLY A 131 2.76 32.38 49.37
CA GLY A 131 3.64 32.45 50.56
C GLY A 131 4.92 31.59 50.47
N GLY A 132 6.15 32.07 50.61
CA GLY A 132 6.67 33.30 51.20
C GLY A 132 7.46 32.98 52.49
N SER A 133 8.79 33.19 52.42
CA SER A 133 9.85 33.02 53.44
C SER A 133 10.41 31.62 53.69
#